data_AF-A0A959W4Q9-F1
#
_entry.id   AF-A0A959W4Q9-F1
#
_cell.length_a   1.000
_cell.length_b   1.000
_cell.length_c   1.000
_cell.angle_alpha   90.00
_cell.angle_beta   90.00
_cell.angle_gamma   90.00
#
_symmetry.space_group_name_H-M   'P 1'
#
loop_
_entity.id
_entity.type
_entity.pdbx_description
1 polymer ?
#
loop_
_entity_poly.entity_id
_entity_poly.type
_entity_poly.pdbx_seq_one_letter_code
_entity_poly.pdbx_strand_id
1 'polypeptide(L)'
;GAGHFVKMVHNGIEYGMMAAIAEGLNVIRSADAGKHQRDGDAETAPMENPEYYQYDIDVAQVAEVWRRGSVVGSWLLDLTAAALAESPKLEEFSGRVSDSGEGRWTSIAAIDEGVPTPVLTAALHERFYSRGLGDFGDKVLSAMRKQFGGHDEKPAEGKDR
;
A
#
# COMPACT_ATOMS: atom_id res chain seq x y z
N GLY A 1 -25.78 -18.67 3.63
CA GLY A 1 -25.45 -19.94 4.33
C GLY A 1 -23.95 -20.10 4.47
N ALA A 2 -23.47 -21.22 5.02
CA ALA A 2 -22.04 -21.44 5.34
C ALA A 2 -21.10 -21.29 4.13
N GLY A 3 -21.51 -21.70 2.93
CA GLY A 3 -20.71 -21.50 1.71
C GLY A 3 -20.44 -20.02 1.37
N HIS A 4 -21.42 -19.14 1.58
CA HIS A 4 -21.23 -17.70 1.36
C HIS A 4 -20.27 -17.11 2.40
N PHE A 5 -20.33 -17.58 3.65
CA PHE A 5 -19.41 -17.13 4.70
C PHE A 5 -17.96 -17.52 4.37
N VAL A 6 -17.73 -18.77 3.97
CA VAL A 6 -16.38 -19.23 3.57
C VAL A 6 -15.87 -18.43 2.37
N LYS A 7 -16.71 -18.17 1.37
CA LYS A 7 -16.32 -17.35 0.20
C LYS A 7 -16.00 -15.89 0.60
N MET A 8 -16.79 -15.33 1.50
CA MET A 8 -16.54 -13.99 2.03
C MET A 8 -15.15 -13.92 2.69
N VAL A 9 -14.84 -14.84 3.61
CA VAL A 9 -13.53 -14.89 4.28
C VAL A 9 -12.39 -15.14 3.28
N HIS A 10 -12.59 -16.00 2.28
CA HIS A 10 -11.63 -16.20 1.19
C HIS A 10 -11.28 -14.86 0.51
N ASN A 11 -12.27 -14.03 0.17
CA ASN A 11 -12.02 -12.73 -0.45
C ASN A 11 -11.31 -11.74 0.51
N GLY A 12 -11.59 -11.83 1.82
CA GLY A 12 -10.81 -11.10 2.83
C GLY A 12 -9.33 -11.50 2.84
N ILE A 13 -9.03 -12.81 2.76
CA ILE A 13 -7.66 -13.32 2.66
C ILE A 13 -6.98 -12.83 1.38
N GLU A 14 -7.70 -12.85 0.24
CA GLU A 14 -7.20 -12.34 -1.04
C GLU A 14 -6.75 -10.87 -0.93
N TYR A 15 -7.51 -10.02 -0.23
CA TYR A 15 -7.12 -8.62 0.01
C TYR A 15 -5.80 -8.52 0.76
N GLY A 16 -5.64 -9.29 1.84
CA GLY A 16 -4.40 -9.31 2.61
C GLY A 16 -3.19 -9.76 1.80
N MET A 17 -3.36 -10.79 0.97
CA MET A 17 -2.28 -11.27 0.10
C MET A 17 -1.89 -10.24 -0.97
N MET A 18 -2.86 -9.61 -1.62
CA MET A 18 -2.61 -8.56 -2.61
C MET A 18 -1.88 -7.36 -2.00
N ALA A 19 -2.33 -6.90 -0.82
CA ALA A 19 -1.71 -5.80 -0.09
C ALA A 19 -0.25 -6.10 0.25
N ALA A 20 0.02 -7.30 0.80
CA ALA A 20 1.38 -7.70 1.16
C ALA A 20 2.34 -7.72 -0.04
N ILE A 21 1.88 -8.19 -1.21
CA ILE A 21 2.67 -8.15 -2.45
C ILE A 21 2.90 -6.70 -2.91
N ALA A 22 1.84 -5.89 -2.93
CA ALA A 22 1.90 -4.50 -3.38
C ALA A 22 2.85 -3.65 -2.52
N GLU A 23 2.72 -3.73 -1.19
CA GLU A 23 3.58 -3.03 -0.24
C GLU A 23 5.05 -3.45 -0.40
N GLY A 24 5.31 -4.76 -0.50
CA GLY A 24 6.67 -5.29 -0.67
C GLY A 24 7.34 -4.82 -1.96
N LEU A 25 6.62 -4.85 -3.09
CA LEU A 25 7.14 -4.34 -4.36
C LEU A 25 7.33 -2.82 -4.34
N ASN A 26 6.49 -2.07 -3.61
CA ASN A 26 6.66 -0.63 -3.46
C ASN A 26 7.91 -0.26 -2.66
N VAL A 27 8.27 -1.05 -1.64
CA VAL A 27 9.54 -0.92 -0.91
C VAL A 27 10.73 -1.14 -1.86
N ILE A 28 10.68 -2.22 -2.66
CA ILE A 28 11.74 -2.53 -3.64
C ILE A 28 11.88 -1.43 -4.69
N ARG A 29 10.75 -0.92 -5.20
CA ARG A 29 10.74 0.21 -6.14
C ARG A 29 11.40 1.46 -5.57
N SER A 30 11.26 1.67 -4.26
CA SER A 30 11.80 2.84 -3.54
C SER A 30 13.22 2.62 -3.02
N ALA A 31 13.88 1.53 -3.40
CA ALA A 31 15.21 1.16 -2.91
C ALA A 31 16.36 2.02 -3.48
N ASP A 32 16.04 3.02 -4.31
CA ASP A 32 16.94 4.06 -4.81
C ASP A 32 16.85 5.37 -4.02
N ALA A 33 16.03 5.42 -2.96
CA ALA A 33 15.75 6.64 -2.20
C ALA A 33 16.99 7.38 -1.68
N GLY A 34 18.10 6.68 -1.42
CA GLY A 34 19.37 7.25 -1.00
C GLY A 34 20.17 7.95 -2.10
N LYS A 35 19.79 7.80 -3.38
CA LYS A 35 20.35 8.58 -4.50
C LYS A 35 19.76 9.98 -4.60
N HIS A 36 18.54 10.15 -4.09
CA HIS A 36 17.80 11.40 -4.15
C HIS A 36 18.11 12.19 -2.89
N GLN A 37 18.89 13.27 -3.01
CA GLN A 37 19.19 14.13 -1.88
C GLN A 37 17.88 14.74 -1.36
N ARG A 38 17.48 14.36 -0.14
CA ARG A 38 16.34 14.94 0.56
C ARG A 38 16.87 15.84 1.66
N ASP A 39 16.62 17.15 1.55
CA ASP A 39 16.80 18.05 2.67
C ASP A 39 15.81 17.64 3.77
N GLY A 40 16.30 17.40 4.98
CA GLY A 40 15.43 17.12 6.12
C GLY A 40 14.61 18.37 6.44
N ASP A 41 13.29 18.21 6.56
CA ASP A 41 12.39 19.30 6.89
C ASP A 41 11.37 18.89 7.97
N ALA A 42 10.49 19.82 8.32
CA ALA A 42 9.47 19.58 9.34
C ALA A 42 8.50 18.44 8.99
N GLU A 43 8.42 18.01 7.74
CA GLU A 43 7.52 16.95 7.28
C GLU A 43 8.23 15.62 7.05
N THR A 44 9.47 15.63 6.57
CA THR A 44 10.22 14.43 6.23
C THR A 44 11.50 14.35 7.03
N ALA A 45 11.61 13.30 7.85
CA ALA A 45 12.85 13.01 8.56
C ALA A 45 13.98 12.72 7.55
N PRO A 46 15.20 13.25 7.78
CA PRO A 46 16.34 12.94 6.93
C PRO A 46 16.68 11.44 7.00
N MET A 47 17.16 10.88 5.88
CA MET A 47 17.64 9.51 5.83
C MET A 47 19.03 9.43 6.47
N GLU A 48 19.17 8.67 7.54
CA GLU A 48 20.42 8.59 8.32
C GLU A 48 21.56 7.91 7.55
N ASN A 49 21.26 6.85 6.79
CA ASN A 49 22.25 6.04 6.08
C ASN A 49 21.85 5.84 4.59
N PRO A 50 21.92 6.89 3.75
CA PRO A 50 21.49 6.83 2.36
C PRO A 50 22.29 5.85 1.49
N GLU A 51 23.53 5.54 1.86
CA GLU A 51 24.40 4.59 1.16
C GLU A 51 23.82 3.17 1.09
N TYR A 52 22.91 2.80 1.99
CA TYR A 52 22.26 1.48 1.97
C TYR A 52 21.08 1.37 1.01
N TYR A 53 20.64 2.47 0.39
CA TYR A 53 19.42 2.53 -0.42
C TYR A 53 19.70 3.18 -1.78
N GLN A 54 20.73 2.68 -2.47
CA GLN A 54 21.15 3.18 -3.78
C GLN A 54 20.99 2.13 -4.89
N TYR A 55 19.92 1.34 -4.86
CA TYR A 55 19.71 0.24 -5.81
C TYR A 55 18.75 0.63 -6.93
N ASP A 56 19.18 0.44 -8.18
CA ASP A 56 18.27 0.46 -9.34
C ASP A 56 17.76 -0.96 -9.58
N ILE A 57 16.56 -1.28 -9.07
CA ILE A 57 15.99 -2.63 -9.14
C ILE A 57 14.86 -2.67 -10.17
N ASP A 58 14.95 -3.62 -11.11
CA ASP A 58 13.86 -3.95 -12.01
C ASP A 58 12.80 -4.79 -11.28
N VAL A 59 11.72 -4.13 -10.87
CA VAL A 59 10.61 -4.74 -10.13
C VAL A 59 9.92 -5.85 -10.93
N ALA A 60 9.86 -5.74 -12.26
CA ALA A 60 9.26 -6.78 -13.11
C ALA A 60 10.09 -8.06 -13.07
N GLN A 61 11.42 -7.93 -13.13
CA GLN A 61 12.33 -9.09 -12.99
C GLN A 61 12.27 -9.71 -11.59
N VAL A 62 12.09 -8.90 -10.54
CA VAL A 62 11.90 -9.43 -9.16
C VAL A 62 10.62 -10.26 -9.07
N ALA A 63 9.50 -9.75 -9.59
CA ALA A 63 8.25 -10.50 -9.61
C ALA A 63 8.41 -11.82 -10.39
N GLU A 64 9.11 -11.81 -11.54
CA GLU A 64 9.33 -12.99 -12.37
C GLU A 64 10.22 -14.05 -11.68
N VAL A 65 11.31 -13.65 -11.01
CA VAL A 65 12.20 -14.61 -10.35
C VAL A 65 11.53 -15.28 -9.14
N TRP A 66 10.66 -14.56 -8.42
CA TRP A 66 9.94 -15.12 -7.27
C TRP A 66 8.93 -16.20 -7.65
N ARG A 67 8.54 -16.32 -8.92
CA ARG A 67 7.64 -17.39 -9.37
C ARG A 67 8.26 -18.79 -9.27
N ARG A 68 9.60 -18.88 -9.19
CA ARG A 68 10.32 -20.15 -9.24
C ARG A 68 11.09 -20.41 -7.95
N GLY A 69 10.62 -21.38 -7.17
CA GLY A 69 11.34 -21.86 -5.98
C GLY A 69 11.33 -20.92 -4.77
N SER A 70 10.56 -19.81 -4.81
CA SER A 70 10.35 -18.95 -3.65
C SER A 70 9.19 -19.45 -2.79
N VAL A 71 9.22 -19.11 -1.50
CA VAL A 71 8.13 -19.40 -0.55
C VAL A 71 6.86 -18.60 -0.85
N VAL A 72 7.00 -17.42 -1.48
CA VAL A 72 5.89 -16.51 -1.77
C VAL A 72 5.27 -16.75 -3.16
N GLY A 73 5.70 -17.80 -3.85
CA GLY A 73 5.10 -18.24 -5.12
C GLY A 73 3.59 -18.47 -4.96
N SER A 74 2.79 -17.82 -5.79
CA SER A 74 1.33 -17.89 -5.74
C SER A 74 0.71 -17.45 -7.06
N TRP A 75 -0.57 -17.78 -7.27
CA TRP A 75 -1.32 -17.31 -8.43
C TRP A 75 -1.39 -15.78 -8.52
N LEU A 76 -1.54 -15.09 -7.38
CA LEU A 76 -1.53 -13.62 -7.37
C LEU A 76 -0.18 -13.06 -7.84
N LEU A 77 0.93 -13.68 -7.44
CA LEU A 77 2.26 -13.29 -7.93
C LEU A 77 2.42 -13.55 -9.42
N ASP A 78 1.88 -14.65 -9.96
CA ASP A 78 1.87 -14.91 -11.41
C ASP A 78 1.15 -13.78 -12.18
N LEU A 79 0.00 -13.34 -11.67
CA LEU A 79 -0.75 -12.22 -12.26
C LEU A 79 0.03 -10.90 -12.16
N THR A 80 0.68 -10.63 -11.02
CA THR A 80 1.51 -9.44 -10.83
C THR A 80 2.70 -9.42 -11.78
N ALA A 81 3.40 -10.54 -11.94
CA ALA A 81 4.53 -10.65 -12.86
C ALA A 81 4.09 -10.46 -14.32
N ALA A 82 2.95 -11.04 -14.71
CA ALA A 82 2.38 -10.85 -16.04
C ALA A 82 2.03 -9.38 -16.31
N ALA A 83 1.38 -8.70 -15.36
CA ALA A 83 1.04 -7.29 -15.49
C ALA A 83 2.28 -6.39 -15.59
N LEU A 84 3.32 -6.64 -14.78
CA LEU A 84 4.57 -5.89 -14.81
C LEU A 84 5.41 -6.16 -16.07
N ALA A 85 5.29 -7.35 -16.66
CA ALA A 85 5.93 -7.65 -17.93
C ALA A 85 5.31 -6.86 -19.09
N GLU A 86 4.00 -6.60 -19.03
CA GLU A 86 3.28 -5.80 -20.02
C GLU A 86 3.45 -4.29 -19.79
N SER A 87 3.31 -3.84 -18.54
CA SER A 87 3.46 -2.45 -18.13
C SER A 87 4.38 -2.33 -16.90
N PRO A 88 5.70 -2.20 -17.08
CA PRO A 88 6.65 -2.15 -15.97
C PRO A 88 6.44 -0.99 -14.99
N LYS A 89 5.77 0.08 -15.45
CA LYS A 89 5.49 1.28 -14.67
C LYS A 89 4.02 1.43 -14.25
N LEU A 90 3.12 0.62 -14.80
CA LEU A 90 1.69 0.64 -14.48
C LEU A 90 1.04 2.02 -14.70
N GLU A 91 1.50 2.79 -15.69
CA GLU A 91 1.09 4.19 -15.93
C GLU A 91 -0.41 4.35 -16.29
N GLU A 92 -1.04 3.28 -16.76
CA GLU A 92 -2.46 3.20 -17.07
C GLU A 92 -3.36 3.11 -15.82
N PHE A 93 -2.79 2.81 -14.65
CA PHE A 93 -3.53 2.65 -13.40
C PHE A 93 -3.44 3.92 -12.53
N SER A 94 -4.61 4.44 -12.13
CA SER A 94 -4.69 5.64 -11.26
C SER A 94 -4.31 5.40 -9.79
N GLY A 95 -4.11 4.16 -9.37
CA GLY A 95 -3.90 3.79 -7.97
C GLY A 95 -5.16 3.80 -7.08
N ARG A 96 -6.34 4.14 -7.63
CA ARG A 96 -7.62 4.07 -6.89
C ARG A 96 -8.16 2.64 -6.88
N VAL A 97 -8.16 2.00 -5.72
CA VAL A 97 -8.53 0.58 -5.59
C VAL A 97 -9.95 0.44 -5.02
N SER A 98 -10.83 -0.21 -5.80
CA SER A 98 -12.20 -0.49 -5.39
C SER A 98 -12.28 -1.69 -4.43
N ASP A 99 -13.41 -1.80 -3.72
CA ASP A 99 -13.77 -2.96 -2.91
C ASP A 99 -15.21 -3.38 -3.21
N SER A 100 -15.49 -4.69 -3.35
CA SER A 100 -16.80 -5.23 -3.77
C SER A 100 -17.74 -5.62 -2.62
N GLY A 101 -17.31 -5.44 -1.37
CA GLY A 101 -18.10 -5.72 -0.17
C GLY A 101 -17.59 -6.88 0.69
N GLU A 102 -17.05 -7.94 0.11
CA GLU A 102 -16.64 -9.15 0.86
C GLU A 102 -15.51 -8.89 1.87
N GLY A 103 -14.58 -7.99 1.54
CA GLY A 103 -13.56 -7.53 2.49
C GLY A 103 -14.18 -6.83 3.70
N ARG A 104 -15.22 -6.02 3.49
CA ARG A 104 -15.95 -5.34 4.58
C ARG A 104 -16.68 -6.34 5.46
N TRP A 105 -17.41 -7.26 4.85
CA TRP A 105 -18.18 -8.27 5.59
C TRP A 105 -17.25 -9.22 6.37
N THR A 106 -16.06 -9.51 5.85
CA THR A 106 -15.03 -10.26 6.60
C THR A 106 -14.59 -9.51 7.86
N SER A 107 -14.27 -8.22 7.75
CA SER A 107 -13.89 -7.41 8.92
C SER A 107 -15.03 -7.24 9.93
N ILE A 108 -16.28 -7.09 9.47
CA ILE A 108 -17.45 -7.01 10.35
C ILE A 108 -17.63 -8.34 11.09
N ALA A 109 -17.59 -9.47 10.39
CA ALA A 109 -17.70 -10.78 11.02
C ALA A 109 -16.60 -11.01 12.07
N ALA A 110 -15.36 -10.63 11.77
CA ALA A 110 -14.26 -10.72 12.72
C ALA A 110 -14.51 -9.88 14.00
N ILE A 111 -15.10 -8.69 13.87
CA ILE A 111 -15.47 -7.85 15.02
C ILE A 111 -16.58 -8.52 15.83
N ASP A 112 -17.66 -8.97 15.18
CA ASP A 112 -18.79 -9.62 15.84
C ASP A 112 -18.39 -10.91 16.57
N GLU A 113 -17.43 -11.66 16.01
CA GLU A 113 -16.88 -12.89 16.59
C GLU A 113 -15.79 -12.63 17.65
N GLY A 114 -15.29 -11.39 17.77
CA GLY A 114 -14.16 -11.06 18.65
C GLY A 114 -12.83 -11.64 18.20
N VAL A 115 -12.64 -11.84 16.89
CA VAL A 115 -11.44 -12.43 16.28
C VAL A 115 -10.50 -11.33 15.76
N PRO A 116 -9.22 -11.31 16.16
CA PRO A 116 -8.28 -10.29 15.69
C PRO A 116 -7.86 -10.52 14.22
N THR A 117 -8.09 -9.53 13.36
CA THR A 117 -7.70 -9.57 11.93
C THR A 117 -6.92 -8.32 11.48
N PRO A 118 -5.77 -7.99 12.13
CA PRO A 118 -5.06 -6.74 11.85
C PRO A 118 -4.65 -6.58 10.38
N VAL A 119 -4.17 -7.65 9.74
CA VAL A 119 -3.73 -7.63 8.34
C VAL A 119 -4.90 -7.44 7.38
N LEU A 120 -6.00 -8.17 7.58
CA LEU A 120 -7.16 -8.09 6.67
C LEU A 120 -7.84 -6.73 6.77
N THR A 121 -7.93 -6.19 7.98
CA THR A 121 -8.49 -4.85 8.23
C THR A 121 -7.59 -3.76 7.65
N ALA A 122 -6.27 -3.86 7.78
CA ALA A 122 -5.33 -2.92 7.17
C ALA A 122 -5.44 -2.92 5.63
N ALA A 123 -5.46 -4.09 5.01
CA ALA A 123 -5.62 -4.24 3.56
C ALA A 123 -6.95 -3.66 3.04
N LEU A 124 -8.03 -3.75 3.84
CA LEU A 124 -9.29 -3.08 3.51
C LEU A 124 -9.16 -1.54 3.62
N HIS A 125 -8.53 -1.05 4.67
CA HIS A 125 -8.34 0.38 4.90
C HIS A 125 -7.44 1.02 3.85
N GLU A 126 -6.39 0.35 3.39
CA GLU A 126 -5.54 0.80 2.29
C GLU A 126 -6.36 1.19 1.06
N ARG A 127 -7.38 0.39 0.72
CA ARG A 127 -8.32 0.70 -0.37
C ARG A 127 -9.20 1.92 -0.09
N PHE A 128 -9.51 2.21 1.17
CA PHE A 128 -10.26 3.41 1.55
C PHE A 128 -9.38 4.66 1.37
N TYR A 129 -8.14 4.60 1.87
CA TYR A 129 -7.15 5.66 1.71
C TYR A 129 -6.82 5.92 0.24
N SER A 130 -6.67 4.87 -0.58
CA SER A 130 -6.42 5.00 -2.02
C SER A 130 -7.46 5.83 -2.78
N ARG A 131 -8.66 5.99 -2.19
CA ARG A 131 -9.76 6.76 -2.77
C ARG A 131 -9.93 8.17 -2.20
N GLY A 132 -9.06 8.58 -1.28
CA GLY A 132 -9.12 9.88 -0.59
C GLY A 132 -10.14 9.92 0.56
N LEU A 133 -10.56 8.77 1.07
CA LEU A 133 -11.54 8.71 2.17
C LEU A 133 -10.91 9.04 3.54
N GLY A 134 -9.58 9.15 3.60
CA GLY A 134 -8.81 9.55 4.79
C GLY A 134 -8.56 11.05 4.92
N ASP A 135 -8.76 11.82 3.84
CA ASP A 135 -8.28 13.21 3.72
C ASP A 135 -8.70 14.14 4.85
N PHE A 136 -9.91 13.96 5.39
CA PHE A 136 -10.36 14.78 6.52
C PHE A 136 -9.55 14.49 7.78
N GLY A 137 -9.28 13.21 8.07
CA GLY A 137 -8.43 12.80 9.18
C GLY A 137 -7.02 13.38 9.02
N ASP A 138 -6.45 13.28 7.82
CA ASP A 138 -5.11 13.78 7.53
C ASP A 138 -5.02 15.31 7.71
N LYS A 139 -6.04 16.06 7.25
CA LYS A 139 -6.13 17.52 7.50
C LYS A 139 -6.21 17.86 8.99
N VAL A 140 -6.93 17.07 9.78
CA VAL A 140 -6.99 17.25 11.23
C VAL A 140 -5.62 16.99 11.86
N LEU A 141 -4.87 16.00 11.39
CA LEU A 141 -3.48 15.76 11.83
C LEU A 141 -2.57 16.95 11.51
N SER A 142 -2.60 17.47 10.27
CA SER A 142 -1.84 18.66 9.87
C SER A 142 -2.22 19.87 10.73
N ALA A 143 -3.52 20.09 10.97
CA ALA A 143 -4.00 21.17 11.83
C ALA A 143 -3.47 21.05 13.26
N MET A 144 -3.50 19.85 13.85
CA MET A 144 -2.94 19.63 15.19
C MET A 144 -1.43 19.91 15.23
N ARG A 145 -0.66 19.38 14.28
CA ARG A 145 0.80 19.61 14.19
C ARG A 145 1.15 21.10 14.10
N LYS A 146 0.34 21.86 13.35
CA LYS A 146 0.46 23.32 13.29
C LYS A 146 0.16 23.96 14.65
N GLN A 147 -0.92 23.55 15.31
CA GLN A 147 -1.34 24.17 16.57
C GLN A 147 -0.36 23.93 17.73
N PHE A 148 0.15 22.71 17.91
CA PHE A 148 1.04 22.41 19.04
C PHE A 148 2.53 22.65 18.74
N GLY A 149 2.96 22.45 17.49
CA GLY A 149 4.38 22.44 17.11
C GLY A 149 4.79 23.54 16.14
N GLY A 150 3.84 24.34 15.64
CA GLY A 150 4.13 25.34 14.60
C GLY A 150 4.57 24.73 13.27
N HIS A 151 4.30 23.44 13.02
CA HIS A 151 4.66 22.79 11.77
C HIS A 151 3.71 23.22 10.66
N ASP A 152 4.18 24.08 9.75
CA ASP A 152 3.45 24.42 8.54
C ASP A 152 3.55 23.27 7.52
N GLU A 153 2.41 22.96 6.91
CA GLU A 153 2.33 22.00 5.82
C GLU A 153 2.89 22.63 4.54
N LYS A 154 3.57 21.83 3.71
CA LYS A 154 4.01 22.28 2.39
C LYS A 154 2.80 22.65 1.53
N PRO A 155 2.95 23.65 0.64
CA PRO A 155 1.93 23.92 -0.36
C PRO A 155 1.61 22.65 -1.15
N ALA A 156 0.33 22.35 -1.34
CA ALA A 156 -0.06 21.28 -2.25
C ALA A 156 0.47 21.60 -3.64
N GLU A 157 1.32 20.72 -4.20
CA GLU A 157 1.77 20.86 -5.58
C GLU A 157 0.55 20.86 -6.51
N GLY A 158 0.37 21.94 -7.29
CA GLY A 158 -0.63 22.00 -8.37
C GLY A 158 -2.01 22.57 -8.04
N LYS A 159 -2.17 23.37 -6.98
CA LYS A 159 -3.34 24.28 -6.85
C LYS A 159 -2.93 25.74 -6.95
N ASP A 160 -2.48 26.15 -8.13
CA ASP A 160 -2.69 27.52 -8.56
C ASP A 160 -4.21 27.74 -8.66
N ARG A 161 -4.67 28.80 -8.00
CA ARG A 161 -6.07 29.23 -7.96
C ARG A 161 -6.54 29.79 -9.29
#